data_AF-A0A525JIL2-F1
#
_entry.id   AF-A0A525JIL2-F1
#
_cell.length_a   1.000
_cell.length_b   1.000
_cell.length_c   1.000
_cell.angle_alpha   90.00
_cell.angle_beta   90.00
_cell.angle_gamma   90.00
#
_symmetry.space_group_name_H-M   'P 1'
#
loop_
_entity.id
_entity.type
_entity.pdbx_description
1 polymer ?
#
loop_
_entity_poly.entity_id
_entity_poly.type
_entity_poly.pdbx_seq_one_letter_code
_entity_poly.pdbx_strand_id
1 'polypeptide(L)' 'MDEDSDIRDLVGAQGKLVVFLASLLQRAGVVKTGEFASLLDTFALAVTETDPEEGSILAAWSAHVRAASGH' A
#
# COMPACT_ATOMS: atom_id res chain seq x y z
N MET A 1 13.25 -8.65 -22.07
CA MET A 1 12.71 -7.85 -20.96
C MET A 1 12.10 -8.84 -20.01
N ASP A 2 12.42 -8.73 -18.72
CA ASP A 2 12.02 -9.70 -17.70
C ASP A 2 10.64 -9.32 -17.18
N GLU A 3 9.62 -10.12 -17.48
CA GLU A 3 8.21 -9.86 -17.14
C GLU A 3 8.01 -9.65 -15.62
N ASP A 4 8.78 -10.37 -14.81
CA ASP A 4 8.79 -10.24 -13.36
C ASP A 4 9.38 -8.90 -12.88
N SER A 5 10.24 -8.26 -13.68
CA SER A 5 10.74 -6.91 -13.38
C SER A 5 9.65 -5.87 -13.60
N ASP A 6 8.91 -5.95 -14.70
CA ASP A 6 7.87 -4.99 -15.04
C ASP A 6 6.72 -5.00 -14.03
N ILE A 7 6.34 -6.19 -13.55
CA ILE A 7 5.32 -6.34 -12.50
C ILE A 7 5.78 -5.69 -11.19
N ARG A 8 7.03 -5.93 -10.76
CA ARG A 8 7.59 -5.32 -9.55
C ARG A 8 7.65 -3.80 -9.65
N ASP A 9 8.05 -3.28 -10.81
CA ASP A 9 8.10 -1.84 -11.06
C ASP A 9 6.70 -1.21 -11.02
N LEU A 10 5.69 -1.89 -11.59
CA LEU A 10 4.30 -1.45 -11.52
C LEU A 10 3.78 -1.44 -10.09
N VAL A 11 3.97 -2.52 -9.33
CA VAL A 11 3.58 -2.61 -7.92
C VAL A 11 4.24 -1.50 -7.10
N GLY A 12 5.53 -1.23 -7.35
CA GLY A 12 6.26 -0.14 -6.69
C GLY A 12 5.76 1.25 -7.07
N ALA A 13 5.42 1.48 -8.34
CA ALA A 13 4.86 2.75 -8.81
C ALA A 13 3.47 3.02 -8.20
N GLN A 14 2.60 2.00 -8.16
CA GLN A 14 1.29 2.08 -7.53
C GLN A 14 1.41 2.27 -6.01
N GLY A 15 2.35 1.60 -5.35
CA GLY A 15 2.63 1.81 -3.92
C GLY A 15 3.00 3.27 -3.60
N LYS A 16 3.81 3.93 -4.45
CA LYS A 16 4.14 5.36 -4.30
C LYS A 16 2.90 6.26 -4.44
N LEU A 17 1.97 5.93 -5.35
CA LEU A 17 0.71 6.64 -5.48
C LEU A 17 -0.15 6.49 -4.21
N VAL A 18 -0.21 5.28 -3.63
CA VAL A 18 -0.93 5.04 -2.37
C VAL A 18 -0.35 5.88 -1.23
N VAL A 19 0.99 5.98 -1.12
CA VAL A 19 1.66 6.86 -0.14
C VAL A 19 1.27 8.33 -0.35
N PHE A 20 1.23 8.79 -1.60
CA PHE A 20 0.82 10.15 -1.92
C PHE A 20 -0.63 10.42 -1.47
N LEU A 21 -1.56 9.51 -1.75
CA LEU A 21 -2.96 9.63 -1.32
C LEU A 21 -3.08 9.64 0.21
N ALA A 22 -2.39 8.74 0.92
CA ALA A 22 -2.38 8.70 2.38
C ALA A 22 -1.88 10.04 2.98
N SER A 23 -0.86 10.63 2.36
CA SER A 23 -0.31 11.93 2.76
C SER A 23 -1.31 13.08 2.55
N LEU A 24 -2.07 13.06 1.44
CA LEU A 24 -3.13 14.03 1.18
C LEU A 24 -4.26 13.93 2.22
N LEU A 25 -4.68 12.71 2.56
CA LEU A 25 -5.71 12.45 3.55
C LEU A 25 -5.29 12.90 4.95
N GLN A 26 -4.04 12.66 5.34
CA GLN A 26 -3.49 13.17 6.59
C GLN A 26 -3.46 14.69 6.61
N ARG A 27 -3.01 15.33 5.53
CA ARG A 27 -2.99 16.79 5.41
C ARG A 27 -4.39 17.39 5.51
N ALA A 28 -5.40 16.69 4.99
CA ALA A 28 -6.80 17.09 5.09
C ALA A 28 -7.42 16.82 6.48
N GLY A 29 -6.68 16.20 7.41
CA GLY A 29 -7.17 15.88 8.75
C GLY A 29 -8.13 14.69 8.79
N VAL A 30 -8.16 13.84 7.75
CA VAL A 30 -9.10 12.72 7.63
C VAL A 30 -8.63 11.50 8.43
N VAL A 31 -7.37 11.10 8.25
CA VAL A 31 -6.78 9.91 8.90
C VAL A 31 -5.26 10.07 9.00
N LYS A 32 -4.64 9.56 10.06
CA LYS A 32 -3.18 9.53 10.17
C LYS A 32 -2.60 8.50 9.20
N THR A 33 -1.43 8.74 8.62
CA THR A 33 -0.81 7.81 7.67
C THR A 33 -0.57 6.42 8.27
N GLY A 34 -0.19 6.34 9.55
CA GLY A 34 -0.02 5.05 10.24
C GLY A 34 -1.32 4.29 10.48
N GLU A 35 -2.42 5.01 10.70
CA GLU A 35 -3.77 4.42 10.81
C GLU A 35 -4.25 3.94 9.44
N PHE A 36 -4.07 4.75 8.40
CA PHE A 36 -4.34 4.35 7.01
C PHE A 36 -3.59 3.07 6.63
N ALA A 37 -2.30 3.00 6.96
CA ALA A 37 -1.51 1.81 6.67
C ALA A 37 -2.05 0.56 7.39
N SER A 38 -2.49 0.70 8.65
CA SER A 38 -3.07 -0.41 9.42
C SER A 38 -4.42 -0.87 8.85
N LEU A 39 -5.24 0.07 8.38
CA LEU A 39 -6.50 -0.25 7.69
C LEU A 39 -6.25 -0.96 6.36
N LEU A 40 -5.27 -0.49 5.58
CA LEU A 40 -4.88 -1.13 4.31
C LEU A 40 -4.34 -2.54 4.54
N ASP A 41 -3.58 -2.77 5.61
CA ASP A 41 -3.11 -4.10 6.02
C ASP A 41 -4.27 -5.05 6.36
N THR A 42 -5.26 -4.55 7.08
CA THR A 42 -6.46 -5.32 7.44
C THR A 42 -7.27 -5.68 6.19
N PHE A 43 -7.39 -4.74 5.27
CA PHE A 43 -8.03 -4.98 3.97
C PHE A 43 -7.26 -6.02 3.14
N ALA A 44 -5.94 -5.95 3.11
CA ALA A 44 -5.09 -6.94 2.43
C ALA A 44 -5.31 -8.36 2.97
N LEU A 45 -5.44 -8.52 4.30
CA LEU A 45 -5.75 -9.81 4.92
C LEU A 45 -7.11 -10.34 4.47
N ALA A 46 -8.15 -9.49 4.43
CA ALA A 46 -9.47 -9.90 3.97
C ALA A 46 -9.47 -10.32 2.48
N VAL A 47 -8.75 -9.59 1.62
CA VAL A 47 -8.60 -9.95 0.19
C VAL A 47 -7.85 -11.26 0.02
N THR A 48 -6.82 -11.51 0.84
CA THR A 48 -6.01 -12.74 0.81
C THR A 48 -6.86 -14.00 0.98
N GLU A 49 -7.99 -13.92 1.69
CA GLU A 49 -8.90 -15.07 1.85
C GLU A 49 -9.52 -15.54 0.53
N THR A 50 -9.65 -14.65 -0.45
CA THR A 50 -10.25 -14.93 -1.77
C THR A 50 -9.25 -14.87 -2.91
N ASP A 51 -8.23 -14.02 -2.80
CA ASP A 51 -7.17 -13.81 -3.79
C ASP A 51 -5.83 -13.53 -3.07
N PRO A 52 -4.99 -14.57 -2.87
CA PRO A 52 -3.72 -14.42 -2.19
C PRO A 52 -2.71 -13.52 -2.91
N GLU A 53 -2.75 -13.44 -4.24
CA GLU A 53 -1.81 -12.65 -5.03
C GLU A 53 -2.15 -11.16 -4.89
N GLU A 54 -3.42 -10.79 -5.04
CA GLU A 54 -3.89 -9.43 -4.81
C GLU A 54 -3.63 -8.98 -3.36
N GLY A 55 -3.91 -9.85 -2.40
CA GLY A 55 -3.64 -9.61 -0.98
C GLY A 55 -2.17 -9.29 -0.70
N SER A 56 -1.24 -10.00 -1.35
CA SER A 56 0.20 -9.76 -1.21
C SER A 56 0.64 -8.38 -1.72
N ILE A 57 0.02 -7.90 -2.82
CA ILE A 57 0.29 -6.57 -3.40
C ILE A 57 -0.21 -5.47 -2.46
N LEU A 58 -1.43 -5.63 -1.92
CA LEU A 58 -2.01 -4.69 -0.97
C LEU A 58 -1.19 -4.60 0.33
N ALA A 59 -0.68 -5.74 0.82
CA ALA A 59 0.21 -5.80 1.97
C ALA A 59 1.55 -5.07 1.69
N ALA A 60 2.11 -5.22 0.48
CA ALA A 60 3.30 -4.48 0.07
C ALA A 60 3.05 -2.96 0.07
N TRP A 61 1.89 -2.51 -0.40
CA TRP A 61 1.54 -1.08 -0.35
C TRP A 61 1.34 -0.56 1.08
N SER A 62 0.71 -1.35 1.95
CA SER A 62 0.65 -1.06 3.40
C SER A 62 2.06 -0.83 3.98
N ALA A 63 3.02 -1.70 3.66
CA ALA A 63 4.41 -1.55 4.08
C ALA A 63 5.06 -0.25 3.53
N HIS A 64 4.80 0.11 2.27
CA HIS A 64 5.24 1.39 1.70
C HIS A 64 4.73 2.59 2.49
N VAL A 65 3.44 2.60 2.89
CA VAL A 65 2.86 3.69 3.69
C VAL A 65 3.47 3.74 5.10
N ARG A 66 3.70 2.58 5.74
CA ARG A 66 4.37 2.54 7.06
C ARG A 66 5.78 3.11 6.97
N ALA A 67 6.56 2.72 5.97
CA ALA A 67 7.92 3.22 5.77
C ALA A 67 7.97 4.74 5.57
N ALA A 68 6.99 5.30 4.85
CA ALA A 68 6.85 6.73 4.65
C ALA A 68 6.41 7.51 5.90
N SER A 69 5.80 6.83 6.89
CA SER A 69 5.30 7.45 8.13
C SER A 69 6.36 7.54 9.24
N GLY A 70 7.48 6.84 9.09
CA GLY A 70 8.58 6.80 10.07
C GLY A 70 9.72 7.80 9.84
N HIS A 71 9.55 8.73 8.89
CA HIS A 71 10.40 9.91 8.70
C HIS A 71 9.70 11.15 9.25
#